data_AF-A0A2E3D0V7-F1
#
_entry.id   AF-A0A2E3D0V7-F1
#
_cell.length_a   1.000
_cell.length_b   1.000
_cell.length_c   1.000
_cell.angle_alpha   90.00
_cell.angle_beta   90.00
_cell.angle_gamma   90.00
#
_symmetry.space_group_name_H-M   'P 1'
#
loop_
_entity.id
_entity.type
_entity.pdbx_description
1 polymer ?
#
loop_
_entity_poly.entity_id
_entity_poly.type
_entity_poly.pdbx_seq_one_letter_code
_entity_poly.pdbx_strand_id
1 'polypeptide(L)'
;MAIIKGFGPADSTADTAGTGGITYIERRASNKNDERNIYVIKGHLLPPMSKRKNFQGKSRYFQRGELGLSDDWELAHLWPPRFGDEAAAGIMWAPQEMNQDFQNHKVEPWLQGLRSSSHSAAIEITAIAASWCPKFLAAKGNPDYKGAEFLKWVCYEVSNCPTGTPSPAGGGPLLGSSIHLQLEPLQPGHVPNVVNVEVGTLLNWN
;
A
#
# COMPACT_ATOMS: atom_id res chain seq x y z
N MET A 1 -0.57 -19.08 8.33
CA MET A 1 -1.75 -18.31 8.78
C MET A 1 -1.25 -16.96 9.25
N ALA A 2 -1.80 -15.85 8.73
CA ALA A 2 -1.32 -14.51 9.06
C ALA A 2 -1.72 -14.10 10.48
N ILE A 3 -0.84 -13.38 11.18
CA ILE A 3 -1.17 -12.72 12.45
C ILE A 3 -1.85 -11.38 12.12
N ILE A 4 -3.08 -11.19 12.60
CA ILE A 4 -3.88 -9.98 12.37
C ILE A 4 -4.00 -9.21 13.69
N LYS A 5 -3.60 -7.93 13.73
CA LYS A 5 -3.66 -7.07 14.91
C LYS A 5 -4.29 -5.70 14.62
N GLY A 6 -4.96 -5.13 15.62
CA GLY A 6 -5.50 -3.76 15.53
C GLY A 6 -6.79 -3.63 14.72
N PHE A 7 -7.42 -4.74 14.39
CA PHE A 7 -8.71 -4.84 13.71
C PHE A 7 -9.77 -5.36 14.69
N GLY A 8 -10.96 -4.75 14.68
CA GLY A 8 -12.08 -5.22 15.49
C GLY A 8 -12.62 -6.58 15.00
N PRO A 9 -13.39 -7.32 15.81
CA PRO A 9 -13.91 -8.65 15.44
C PRO A 9 -14.86 -8.67 14.23
N ALA A 10 -15.29 -7.50 13.72
CA ALA A 10 -16.10 -7.35 12.51
C ALA A 10 -15.37 -6.62 11.38
N ASP A 11 -14.08 -6.35 11.53
CA ASP A 11 -13.34 -5.50 10.60
C ASP A 11 -12.87 -6.32 9.38
N SER A 12 -13.71 -6.31 8.34
CA SER A 12 -13.50 -7.06 7.10
C SER A 12 -12.29 -6.60 6.27
N THR A 13 -11.56 -5.59 6.75
CA THR A 13 -10.26 -5.16 6.23
C THR A 13 -9.14 -6.16 6.54
N ALA A 14 -9.34 -7.13 7.43
CA ALA A 14 -8.36 -8.19 7.66
C ALA A 14 -8.40 -9.34 6.65
N ASP A 15 -9.34 -9.31 5.69
CA ASP A 15 -9.48 -10.35 4.67
C ASP A 15 -8.21 -10.46 3.80
N THR A 16 -7.79 -11.69 3.52
CA THR A 16 -6.78 -12.01 2.52
C THR A 16 -7.33 -13.03 1.52
N ALA A 17 -6.67 -13.19 0.38
CA ALA A 17 -7.04 -14.25 -0.56
C ALA A 17 -6.63 -15.64 -0.07
N GLY A 18 -5.72 -15.72 0.92
CA GLY A 18 -5.38 -16.93 1.63
C GLY A 18 -4.44 -17.85 0.85
N THR A 19 -3.62 -17.30 -0.04
CA THR A 19 -2.65 -18.05 -0.86
C THR A 19 -1.31 -18.26 -0.17
N GLY A 20 -1.12 -17.68 1.01
CA GLY A 20 0.03 -17.94 1.89
C GLY A 20 1.18 -16.95 1.74
N GLY A 21 1.00 -15.88 0.96
CA GLY A 21 2.01 -14.83 0.80
C GLY A 21 2.08 -13.89 2.01
N ILE A 22 0.95 -13.64 2.69
CA ILE A 22 0.89 -12.70 3.82
C ILE A 22 1.09 -13.44 5.15
N THR A 23 2.00 -12.92 5.98
CA THR A 23 2.32 -13.46 7.32
C THR A 23 1.87 -12.54 8.45
N TYR A 24 1.70 -11.25 8.18
CA TYR A 24 1.32 -10.26 9.18
C TYR A 24 0.48 -9.13 8.59
N ILE A 25 -0.56 -8.72 9.29
CA ILE A 25 -1.33 -7.50 9.00
C ILE A 25 -1.57 -6.75 10.31
N GLU A 26 -1.23 -5.48 10.33
CA GLU A 26 -1.54 -4.58 11.43
C GLU A 26 -2.14 -3.28 10.92
N ARG A 27 -3.15 -2.79 11.64
CA ARG A 27 -3.63 -1.42 11.53
C ARG A 27 -3.45 -0.73 12.87
N ARG A 28 -2.75 0.40 12.85
CA ARG A 28 -2.69 1.34 13.97
C ARG A 28 -3.58 2.52 13.63
N ALA A 29 -4.77 2.53 14.22
CA ALA A 29 -5.62 3.71 14.16
C ALA A 29 -4.91 4.85 14.90
N SER A 30 -4.92 6.02 14.28
CA SER A 30 -4.41 7.23 14.91
C SER A 30 -5.25 7.57 16.14
N ASN A 31 -4.61 8.06 17.21
CA ASN A 31 -5.36 8.67 18.30
C ASN A 31 -6.06 9.96 17.79
N LYS A 32 -6.96 10.57 18.56
CA LYS A 32 -7.74 11.75 18.10
C LYS A 32 -6.87 12.91 17.53
N ASN A 33 -5.57 12.95 17.81
CA ASN A 33 -4.64 14.01 17.45
C ASN A 33 -3.62 13.60 16.38
N ASP A 34 -3.54 12.33 15.99
CA ASP A 34 -2.60 11.88 14.96
C ASP A 34 -3.20 12.10 13.56
N GLU A 35 -2.38 12.57 12.63
CA GLU A 35 -2.84 12.89 11.26
C GLU A 35 -3.12 11.66 10.39
N ARG A 36 -2.79 10.44 10.86
CA ARG A 36 -2.66 9.27 10.00
C ARG A 36 -3.03 7.93 10.64
N ASN A 37 -3.80 7.10 9.93
CA ASN A 37 -3.86 5.67 10.27
C ASN A 37 -2.71 4.95 9.56
N ILE A 38 -2.03 4.05 10.26
CA ILE A 38 -0.91 3.28 9.70
C ILE A 38 -1.33 1.84 9.43
N TYR A 39 -0.96 1.34 8.27
CA TYR A 39 -1.14 -0.02 7.81
C TYR A 39 0.23 -0.66 7.61
N VAL A 40 0.41 -1.87 8.13
CA VAL A 40 1.61 -2.67 7.93
C VAL A 40 1.19 -4.06 7.48
N ILE A 41 1.67 -4.46 6.31
CA ILE A 41 1.49 -5.82 5.77
C ILE A 41 2.88 -6.41 5.55
N LYS A 42 3.12 -7.59 6.10
CA LYS A 42 4.37 -8.33 5.86
C LYS A 42 4.07 -9.67 5.24
N GLY A 43 4.98 -10.12 4.40
CA GLY A 43 4.82 -11.38 3.72
C GLY A 43 6.01 -11.75 2.86
N HIS A 44 5.86 -12.87 2.16
CA HIS A 44 6.79 -13.35 1.16
C HIS A 44 6.25 -13.02 -0.23
N LEU A 45 7.15 -12.60 -1.11
CA LEU A 45 6.82 -12.42 -2.51
C LEU A 45 6.64 -13.78 -3.17
N LEU A 46 5.40 -14.09 -3.57
CA LEU A 46 5.03 -15.33 -4.22
C LEU A 46 4.68 -15.11 -5.70
N PRO A 47 4.57 -16.17 -6.52
CA PRO A 47 4.06 -16.04 -7.88
C PRO A 47 2.69 -15.34 -7.91
N PRO A 48 2.42 -14.47 -8.91
CA PRO A 48 1.13 -13.80 -9.05
C PRO A 48 -0.04 -14.77 -8.99
N MET A 49 -1.12 -14.35 -8.32
CA MET A 49 -2.33 -15.18 -8.22
C MET A 49 -2.99 -15.36 -9.58
N SER A 50 -3.36 -16.60 -9.93
CA SER A 50 -4.11 -16.92 -11.15
C SER A 50 -5.57 -16.44 -11.10
N LYS A 51 -6.17 -16.34 -9.90
CA LYS A 51 -7.55 -15.87 -9.69
C LYS A 51 -7.60 -14.83 -8.59
N ARG A 52 -7.88 -13.57 -8.96
CA ARG A 52 -8.05 -12.45 -8.03
C ARG A 52 -9.35 -12.58 -7.21
N LYS A 53 -9.32 -12.09 -5.97
CA LYS A 53 -10.52 -11.91 -5.13
C LYS A 53 -11.24 -10.60 -5.41
N ASN A 54 -10.53 -9.63 -6.01
CA ASN A 54 -11.07 -8.34 -6.44
C ASN A 54 -11.73 -7.61 -5.27
N PHE A 55 -10.99 -7.42 -4.18
CA PHE A 55 -11.55 -6.84 -2.96
C PHE A 55 -12.07 -5.41 -3.19
N GLN A 56 -11.45 -4.64 -4.07
CA GLN A 56 -11.85 -3.28 -4.45
C GLN A 56 -13.19 -3.21 -5.19
N GLY A 57 -13.61 -4.28 -5.86
CA GLY A 57 -14.90 -4.35 -6.56
C GLY A 57 -16.09 -4.70 -5.66
N LYS A 58 -15.87 -4.89 -4.36
CA LYS A 58 -16.92 -5.24 -3.40
C LYS A 58 -17.63 -3.98 -2.92
N SER A 59 -18.94 -4.07 -2.69
CA SER A 59 -19.84 -2.98 -2.23
C SER A 59 -19.53 -2.39 -0.85
N ARG A 60 -18.44 -2.83 -0.19
CA ARG A 60 -18.02 -2.35 1.12
C ARG A 60 -17.15 -1.10 1.07
N TYR A 61 -16.61 -0.77 -0.09
CA TYR A 61 -15.92 0.49 -0.31
C TYR A 61 -16.92 1.47 -0.93
N PHE A 62 -16.92 2.71 -0.44
CA PHE A 62 -17.63 3.81 -1.11
C PHE A 62 -17.18 3.86 -2.55
N GLN A 63 -18.12 3.97 -3.47
CA GLN A 63 -17.85 4.19 -4.87
C GLN A 63 -17.38 5.63 -5.10
N ARG A 64 -16.60 5.85 -6.16
CA ARG A 64 -16.05 7.15 -6.55
C ARG A 64 -17.09 8.28 -6.50
N GLY A 65 -18.26 8.05 -7.11
CA GLY A 65 -19.36 9.01 -7.16
C GLY A 65 -19.99 9.31 -5.80
N GLU A 66 -19.96 8.38 -4.85
CA GLU A 66 -20.48 8.59 -3.49
C GLU A 66 -19.61 9.53 -2.66
N LEU A 67 -18.35 9.71 -3.07
CA LEU A 67 -17.34 10.57 -2.46
C LEU A 67 -17.10 11.87 -3.24
N GLY A 68 -17.76 12.05 -4.39
CA GLY A 68 -17.57 13.22 -5.26
C GLY A 68 -16.17 13.32 -5.87
N LEU A 69 -15.47 12.18 -6.05
CA LEU A 69 -14.14 12.14 -6.64
C LEU A 69 -14.20 12.18 -8.17
N SER A 70 -13.19 12.79 -8.81
CA SER A 70 -13.01 12.72 -10.27
C SER A 70 -12.55 11.34 -10.73
N ASP A 71 -12.55 11.12 -12.04
CA ASP A 71 -12.10 9.86 -12.65
C ASP A 71 -10.60 9.57 -12.45
N ASP A 72 -9.84 10.58 -12.01
CA ASP A 72 -8.42 10.48 -11.68
C ASP A 72 -8.17 9.80 -10.32
N TRP A 73 -9.22 9.32 -9.65
CA TRP A 73 -9.13 8.59 -8.39
C TRP A 73 -9.51 7.12 -8.56
N GLU A 74 -8.75 6.25 -7.91
CA GLU A 74 -9.02 4.82 -7.85
C GLU A 74 -8.62 4.20 -6.50
N LEU A 75 -9.13 2.99 -6.26
CA LEU A 75 -8.75 2.19 -5.10
C LEU A 75 -7.41 1.48 -5.36
N ALA A 76 -6.37 1.92 -4.66
CA ALA A 76 -5.05 1.32 -4.68
C ALA A 76 -4.94 0.20 -3.62
N HIS A 77 -4.12 -0.81 -3.90
CA HIS A 77 -3.88 -1.92 -2.96
C HIS A 77 -2.51 -1.78 -2.32
N LEU A 78 -2.42 -1.80 -1.00
CA LEU A 78 -1.12 -1.92 -0.35
C LEU A 78 -0.43 -3.26 -0.68
N TRP A 79 -1.21 -4.35 -0.78
CA TRP A 79 -0.74 -5.69 -1.15
C TRP A 79 -1.56 -6.26 -2.33
N PRO A 80 -1.14 -6.00 -3.58
CA PRO A 80 -1.87 -6.41 -4.77
C PRO A 80 -1.65 -7.91 -5.11
N PRO A 81 -2.52 -8.51 -5.93
CA PRO A 81 -2.44 -9.94 -6.28
C PRO A 81 -1.13 -10.36 -6.98
N ARG A 82 -0.39 -9.40 -7.55
CA ARG A 82 0.92 -9.67 -8.14
C ARG A 82 2.00 -10.01 -7.11
N PHE A 83 1.77 -9.74 -5.83
CA PHE A 83 2.64 -10.16 -4.73
C PHE A 83 2.41 -11.63 -4.35
N GLY A 84 1.44 -12.28 -5.00
CA GLY A 84 1.09 -13.68 -4.85
C GLY A 84 0.10 -13.97 -3.71
N ASP A 85 -0.42 -12.93 -3.06
CA ASP A 85 -1.63 -12.91 -2.23
C ASP A 85 -2.34 -11.57 -2.48
N GLU A 86 -3.53 -11.38 -1.95
CA GLU A 86 -4.29 -10.13 -2.07
C GLU A 86 -4.86 -9.79 -0.70
N ALA A 87 -4.63 -8.57 -0.20
CA ALA A 87 -5.21 -8.12 1.06
C ALA A 87 -6.33 -7.11 0.80
N ALA A 88 -7.42 -7.22 1.57
CA ALA A 88 -8.37 -6.11 1.71
C ALA A 88 -7.81 -4.99 2.60
N ALA A 89 -6.84 -5.32 3.47
CA ALA A 89 -6.13 -4.38 4.32
C ALA A 89 -5.32 -3.41 3.46
N GLY A 90 -5.38 -2.12 3.80
CA GLY A 90 -4.62 -1.10 3.08
C GLY A 90 -5.15 -0.83 1.67
N ILE A 91 -6.40 -1.19 1.36
CA ILE A 91 -7.10 -0.65 0.19
C ILE A 91 -7.53 0.78 0.50
N MET A 92 -7.04 1.74 -0.27
CA MET A 92 -7.26 3.17 -0.04
C MET A 92 -7.50 3.89 -1.37
N TRP A 93 -8.22 5.01 -1.32
CA TRP A 93 -8.31 5.93 -2.45
C TRP A 93 -6.97 6.61 -2.69
N ALA A 94 -6.48 6.55 -3.92
CA ALA A 94 -5.27 7.23 -4.36
C ALA A 94 -5.49 7.82 -5.77
N PRO A 95 -4.67 8.81 -6.18
CA PRO A 95 -4.59 9.22 -7.57
C PRO A 95 -4.29 8.03 -8.49
N GLN A 96 -4.88 8.04 -9.69
CA GLN A 96 -4.63 7.02 -10.71
C GLN A 96 -3.15 6.90 -11.05
N GLU A 97 -2.41 8.00 -11.03
CA GLU A 97 -0.95 8.00 -11.22
C GLU A 97 -0.24 7.08 -10.21
N MET A 98 -0.67 7.07 -8.94
CA MET A 98 -0.08 6.21 -7.91
C MET A 98 -0.31 4.73 -8.24
N ASN A 99 -1.51 4.33 -8.61
CA ASN A 99 -1.81 2.91 -8.78
C ASN A 99 -1.47 2.39 -10.20
N GLN A 100 -1.65 3.19 -11.25
CA GLN A 100 -1.23 2.79 -12.60
C GLN A 100 0.28 2.98 -12.83
N ASP A 101 0.82 4.17 -12.62
CA ASP A 101 2.20 4.46 -13.03
C ASP A 101 3.23 3.99 -12.01
N PHE A 102 2.95 4.14 -10.72
CA PHE A 102 3.89 3.70 -9.69
C PHE A 102 3.71 2.23 -9.35
N GLN A 103 2.51 1.82 -8.94
CA GLN A 103 2.30 0.44 -8.54
C GLN A 103 2.36 -0.53 -9.73
N ASN A 104 1.51 -0.37 -10.75
CA ASN A 104 1.41 -1.33 -11.85
C ASN A 104 2.60 -1.31 -12.81
N HIS A 105 3.18 -0.14 -13.11
CA HIS A 105 4.26 0.00 -14.09
C HIS A 105 5.68 0.01 -13.49
N LYS A 106 5.87 0.34 -12.20
CA LYS A 106 7.21 0.37 -11.58
C LYS A 106 7.39 -0.69 -10.51
N VAL A 107 6.62 -0.66 -9.43
CA VAL A 107 6.84 -1.53 -8.25
C VAL A 107 6.57 -2.99 -8.59
N GLU A 108 5.42 -3.31 -9.19
CA GLU A 108 5.06 -4.70 -9.47
C GLU A 108 5.98 -5.39 -10.49
N PRO A 109 6.34 -4.78 -11.64
CA PRO A 109 7.27 -5.39 -12.59
C PRO A 109 8.67 -5.57 -11.98
N TRP A 110 9.11 -4.63 -11.15
CA TRP A 110 10.39 -4.73 -10.46
C TRP A 110 10.40 -5.90 -9.46
N LEU A 111 9.36 -6.04 -8.62
CA LEU A 111 9.22 -7.18 -7.72
C LEU A 111 9.15 -8.50 -8.51
N GLN A 112 8.46 -8.52 -9.65
CA GLN A 112 8.45 -9.69 -10.53
C GLN A 112 9.86 -10.05 -11.03
N GLY A 113 10.66 -9.06 -11.44
CA GLY A 113 12.05 -9.26 -11.84
C GLY A 113 12.92 -9.80 -10.71
N LEU A 114 12.77 -9.24 -9.51
CA LEU A 114 13.42 -9.69 -8.29
C LEU A 114 13.16 -11.18 -8.03
N ARG A 115 11.89 -11.60 -8.05
CA ARG A 115 11.49 -13.00 -7.89
C ARG A 115 12.11 -13.92 -8.94
N SER A 116 12.13 -13.50 -10.20
CA SER A 116 12.74 -14.27 -11.29
C SER A 116 14.25 -14.43 -11.15
N SER A 117 14.92 -13.56 -10.37
CA SER A 117 16.36 -13.58 -10.14
C SER A 117 16.78 -14.29 -8.85
N SER A 118 15.89 -14.41 -7.86
CA SER A 118 16.15 -15.12 -6.60
C SER A 118 16.07 -16.63 -6.78
N HIS A 119 17.21 -17.31 -6.70
CA HIS A 119 17.30 -18.75 -7.00
C HIS A 119 16.94 -19.68 -5.82
N SER A 120 16.70 -19.15 -4.61
CA SER A 120 16.46 -20.02 -3.43
C SER A 120 15.95 -19.33 -2.16
N ALA A 121 16.15 -18.03 -1.98
CA ALA A 121 15.66 -17.30 -0.81
C ALA A 121 14.27 -16.72 -1.05
N ALA A 122 13.36 -16.88 -0.08
CA ALA A 122 12.08 -16.20 -0.09
C ALA A 122 12.31 -14.70 0.13
N ILE A 123 12.04 -13.90 -0.91
CA ILE A 123 12.06 -12.44 -0.82
C ILE A 123 10.94 -12.03 0.14
N GLU A 124 11.30 -11.23 1.13
CA GLU A 124 10.38 -10.71 2.12
C GLU A 124 10.04 -9.26 1.79
N ILE A 125 8.76 -8.93 1.91
CA ILE A 125 8.25 -7.57 1.68
C ILE A 125 7.54 -7.11 2.94
N THR A 126 7.90 -5.92 3.40
CA THR A 126 7.11 -5.14 4.35
C THR A 126 6.53 -3.94 3.62
N ALA A 127 5.21 -3.94 3.43
CA ALA A 127 4.47 -2.83 2.85
C ALA A 127 3.84 -2.00 3.97
N ILE A 128 4.15 -0.71 4.02
CA ILE A 128 3.67 0.22 5.04
C ILE A 128 2.94 1.34 4.31
N ALA A 129 1.73 1.69 4.75
CA ALA A 129 1.05 2.87 4.25
C ALA A 129 0.46 3.69 5.38
N ALA A 130 0.35 4.99 5.13
CA ALA A 130 -0.51 5.86 5.91
C ALA A 130 -1.71 6.30 5.09
N SER A 131 -2.88 6.31 5.71
CA SER A 131 -4.02 7.07 5.22
C SER A 131 -4.18 8.38 5.97
N TRP A 132 -4.73 9.40 5.29
CA TRP A 132 -5.17 10.62 5.95
C TRP A 132 -6.27 10.31 6.96
N CYS A 133 -6.14 10.83 8.19
CA CYS A 133 -7.18 10.70 9.20
C CYS A 133 -8.45 11.45 8.74
N PRO A 134 -9.64 10.79 8.71
CA PRO A 134 -10.88 11.45 8.29
C PRO A 134 -11.21 12.71 9.11
N LYS A 135 -10.91 12.72 10.42
CA LYS A 135 -11.10 13.88 11.29
C LYS A 135 -10.18 15.05 10.92
N PHE A 136 -8.95 14.75 10.51
CA PHE A 136 -8.01 15.76 10.04
C PHE A 136 -8.50 16.38 8.73
N LEU A 137 -8.99 15.58 7.79
CA LEU A 137 -9.58 16.07 6.54
C LEU A 137 -10.84 16.92 6.79
N ALA A 138 -11.71 16.49 7.72
CA ALA A 138 -12.89 17.25 8.11
C ALA A 138 -12.54 18.65 8.66
N ALA A 139 -11.49 18.74 9.49
CA ALA A 139 -11.02 20.03 10.03
C ALA A 139 -10.42 20.96 8.95
N LYS A 140 -10.06 20.44 7.78
CA LYS A 140 -9.54 21.21 6.63
C LYS A 140 -10.62 21.63 5.63
N GLY A 141 -11.90 21.53 6.01
CA GLY A 141 -13.02 21.99 5.18
C GLY A 141 -13.50 20.96 4.15
N ASN A 142 -13.12 19.68 4.31
CA ASN A 142 -13.68 18.56 3.55
C ASN A 142 -14.60 17.73 4.47
N PRO A 143 -15.84 18.20 4.73
CA PRO A 143 -16.73 17.54 5.68
C PRO A 143 -17.09 16.14 5.19
N ASP A 144 -16.66 15.16 5.98
CA ASP A 144 -16.97 13.73 5.90
C ASP A 144 -16.87 13.10 4.51
N TYR A 145 -15.65 12.74 4.11
CA TYR A 145 -15.44 11.63 3.18
C TYR A 145 -15.89 10.29 3.83
N LYS A 146 -17.13 10.19 4.28
CA LYS A 146 -17.91 9.03 4.79
C LYS A 146 -17.17 7.91 5.54
N GLY A 147 -15.99 8.14 6.10
CA GLY A 147 -15.10 7.09 6.63
C GLY A 147 -14.24 6.37 5.59
N ALA A 148 -14.18 6.86 4.34
CA ALA A 148 -13.23 6.42 3.33
C ALA A 148 -11.79 6.78 3.71
N GLU A 149 -10.86 5.95 3.28
CA GLU A 149 -9.43 6.14 3.54
C GLU A 149 -8.73 6.58 2.27
N PHE A 150 -7.93 7.65 2.39
CA PHE A 150 -7.16 8.20 1.30
C PHE A 150 -5.69 8.03 1.60
N LEU A 151 -4.92 7.54 0.62
CA LEU A 151 -3.50 7.36 0.77
C LEU A 151 -2.82 8.72 1.08
N LYS A 152 -1.90 8.69 2.05
CA LYS A 152 -1.00 9.81 2.38
C LYS A 152 0.42 9.49 1.94
N TRP A 153 0.89 8.28 2.20
CA TRP A 153 2.19 7.79 1.74
C TRP A 153 2.23 6.26 1.79
N VAL A 154 3.15 5.66 1.05
CA VAL A 154 3.44 4.22 1.04
C VAL A 154 4.95 3.98 1.02
N CYS A 155 5.41 2.97 1.74
CA CYS A 155 6.77 2.45 1.71
C CYS A 155 6.74 0.95 1.44
N TYR A 156 7.64 0.48 0.59
CA TYR A 156 7.95 -0.94 0.44
C TYR A 156 9.39 -1.18 0.86
N GLU A 157 9.56 -1.98 1.90
CA GLU A 157 10.87 -2.49 2.33
C GLU A 157 11.01 -3.91 1.81
N VAL A 158 12.13 -4.20 1.14
CA VAL A 158 12.40 -5.53 0.60
C VAL A 158 13.67 -6.07 1.22
N SER A 159 13.54 -7.20 1.91
CA SER A 159 14.66 -7.94 2.50
C SER A 159 14.94 -9.22 1.71
N ASN A 160 16.14 -9.76 1.89
CA ASN A 160 16.63 -10.98 1.22
C ASN A 160 16.72 -10.84 -0.33
N CYS A 161 17.02 -9.64 -0.83
CA CYS A 161 17.26 -9.39 -2.25
C CYS A 161 18.56 -10.06 -2.74
N PRO A 162 18.58 -10.64 -3.95
CA PRO A 162 19.83 -11.03 -4.60
C PRO A 162 20.78 -9.83 -4.77
N THR A 163 22.06 -10.03 -4.47
CA THR A 163 23.10 -9.01 -4.65
C THR A 163 23.14 -8.52 -6.09
N GLY A 164 23.26 -7.20 -6.29
CA GLY A 164 23.36 -6.59 -7.62
C GLY A 164 22.02 -6.28 -8.31
N THR A 165 20.88 -6.52 -7.65
CA THR A 165 19.57 -6.16 -8.23
C THR A 165 19.39 -4.64 -8.30
N PRO A 166 19.13 -4.05 -9.49
CA PRO A 166 18.95 -2.61 -9.64
C PRO A 166 17.62 -2.12 -9.07
N SER A 167 17.66 -0.91 -8.53
CA SER A 167 16.49 -0.16 -8.03
C SER A 167 15.51 0.23 -9.14
N PRO A 168 14.18 0.21 -8.88
CA PRO A 168 13.20 0.73 -9.83
C PRO A 168 13.32 2.24 -10.03
N ALA A 169 14.01 2.95 -9.13
CA ALA A 169 14.34 4.37 -9.25
C ALA A 169 15.69 4.63 -9.99
N GLY A 170 16.35 3.59 -10.53
CA GLY A 170 17.59 3.73 -11.31
C GLY A 170 18.88 3.90 -10.49
N GLY A 171 18.83 3.79 -9.16
CA GLY A 171 20.00 3.94 -8.28
C GLY A 171 20.47 2.64 -7.63
N GLY A 172 21.65 2.13 -8.02
CA GLY A 172 22.50 1.20 -7.26
C GLY A 172 21.92 -0.17 -6.82
N PRO A 173 22.76 -1.04 -6.20
CA PRO A 173 22.31 -2.31 -5.62
C PRO A 173 21.55 -2.12 -4.30
N LEU A 174 20.49 -2.92 -4.11
CA LEU A 174 19.39 -2.67 -3.16
C LEU A 174 19.39 -3.48 -1.85
N LEU A 175 20.48 -4.15 -1.46
CA LEU A 175 20.43 -4.95 -0.23
C LEU A 175 20.17 -4.02 0.98
N GLY A 176 18.98 -4.13 1.60
CA GLY A 176 18.55 -3.24 2.69
C GLY A 176 17.87 -1.94 2.25
N SER A 177 17.39 -1.86 1.01
CA SER A 177 16.75 -0.65 0.49
C SER A 177 15.23 -0.62 0.68
N SER A 178 14.71 0.59 0.78
CA SER A 178 13.28 0.89 0.90
C SER A 178 12.84 1.84 -0.23
N ILE A 179 11.63 1.68 -0.74
CA ILE A 179 11.03 2.57 -1.75
C ILE A 179 9.96 3.41 -1.06
N HIS A 180 10.08 4.74 -1.12
CA HIS A 180 9.16 5.67 -0.48
C HIS A 180 8.38 6.49 -1.51
N LEU A 181 7.06 6.54 -1.34
CA LEU A 181 6.19 7.40 -2.12
C LEU A 181 5.32 8.21 -1.17
N GLN A 182 5.31 9.52 -1.34
CA GLN A 182 4.49 10.43 -0.55
C GLN A 182 3.53 11.19 -1.47
N LEU A 183 2.28 11.33 -1.03
CA LEU A 183 1.30 12.17 -1.70
C LEU A 183 1.24 13.54 -1.03
N GLU A 184 0.99 14.57 -1.84
CA GLU A 184 0.65 15.89 -1.31
C GLU A 184 -0.65 15.85 -0.47
N PRO A 185 -0.83 16.80 0.46
CA PRO A 185 -2.09 16.92 1.18
C PRO A 185 -3.28 17.09 0.24
N LEU A 186 -4.36 16.35 0.53
CA LEU A 186 -5.64 16.51 -0.15
C LEU A 186 -6.13 17.96 -0.06
N GLN A 187 -6.45 18.55 -1.21
CA GLN A 187 -7.09 19.86 -1.31
C GLN A 187 -8.43 19.72 -2.06
N PRO A 188 -9.47 20.49 -1.69
CA PRO A 188 -10.75 20.45 -2.40
C PRO A 188 -10.56 20.71 -3.90
N GLY A 189 -11.09 19.81 -4.74
CA GLY A 189 -11.03 19.92 -6.20
C GLY A 189 -9.67 19.65 -6.84
N HIS A 190 -8.68 19.16 -6.07
CA HIS A 190 -7.34 18.84 -6.59
C HIS A 190 -6.98 17.37 -6.35
N VAL A 191 -6.29 16.77 -7.32
CA VAL A 191 -5.71 15.43 -7.21
C VAL A 191 -4.26 15.61 -6.75
N PRO A 192 -3.85 15.09 -5.57
CA PRO A 192 -2.49 15.21 -5.09
C PRO A 192 -1.46 14.68 -6.08
N ASN A 193 -0.36 15.40 -6.25
CA ASN A 193 0.78 14.86 -7.02
C ASN A 193 1.49 13.76 -6.23
N VAL A 194 2.11 12.82 -6.95
CA VAL A 194 3.00 11.82 -6.36
C VAL A 194 4.40 12.40 -6.23
N VAL A 195 4.84 12.61 -4.99
CA VAL A 195 6.22 13.01 -4.70
C VAL A 195 7.05 11.74 -4.51
N ASN A 196 7.98 11.50 -5.43
CA ASN A 196 9.00 10.46 -5.27
C ASN A 196 9.94 10.86 -4.14
N VAL A 197 10.04 10.02 -3.11
CA VAL A 197 11.04 10.20 -2.05
C VAL A 197 12.03 9.03 -2.14
N GLU A 198 13.31 9.36 -1.98
CA GLU A 198 14.48 8.54 -2.31
C GLU A 198 14.42 7.05 -1.93
N VAL A 199 15.19 6.24 -2.67
CA VAL A 199 15.54 4.88 -2.27
C VAL A 199 16.66 4.95 -1.24
N GLY A 200 16.28 4.89 0.04
CA GLY A 200 17.20 4.96 1.17
C GLY A 200 17.37 3.63 1.90
N THR A 201 18.49 3.48 2.60
CA THR A 201 18.67 2.50 3.68
C THR A 201 18.00 3.09 4.92
N LEU A 202 16.90 2.52 5.40
CA LEU A 202 16.24 3.04 6.60
C LEU A 202 16.99 2.63 7.88
N LEU A 203 17.63 3.63 8.48
CA LEU A 203 18.06 3.65 9.88
C LEU A 203 16.83 3.93 10.77
N ASN A 204 16.57 3.02 11.72
CA ASN A 204 15.83 3.16 12.98
C ASN A 204 14.64 4.15 13.03
N TRP A 205 13.42 3.62 12.90
CA TRP A 205 12.19 4.29 13.34
C TRP A 205 11.83 3.84 14.76
N ASN A 206 12.25 4.62 15.77
CA ASN A 206 11.69 4.59 17.12
C ASN A 206 10.54 5.59 17.23
#